data_AF-A0A563W237-F1
#
_entry.id   AF-A0A563W237-F1
#
_cell.length_a   1.000
_cell.length_b   1.000
_cell.length_c   1.000
_cell.angle_alpha   90.00
_cell.angle_beta   90.00
_cell.angle_gamma   90.00
#
_symmetry.space_group_name_H-M   'P 1'
#
loop_
_entity.id
_entity.type
_entity.pdbx_description
1 polymer ?
#
loop_
_entity_poly.entity_id
_entity_poly.type
_entity_poly.pdbx_seq_one_letter_code
_entity_poly.pdbx_strand_id
1 'polypeptide(L)'
;MKIKPLLPLLLIVLGILFTLLLVSQIPEGAYFSGDAGLKALLSKQLAQGTGRFDLIPPPQQWVQDLWQQGLYAYTPPYAYYLQDRYFIAFPYTFPLVTAPFYKLFGYYGFYAVPLLGTWILWGLFYWVCRLLGFSSVWTALSLGILIFASPFTLYSAMYWEHSLAVCLAFAGLSLILWAKQKEHSLSNSALISILSIAGISLGLSAWFRQDLFCLIALMFAIAFIQDLLKLRPIQSWLRAKNFKISFELIPYSWVFSLSTSIATGLYFVFNKPIYGSFLGIPRIEMLEATFTQKLIDAIAGFQDMGIAFIQFMPIVCFVGFYGLALLFDRKRLKPNFLSISIYILSLILLFGISFLVPAGTSGLIPGGKQWGVRFLLILVPILILTTVQSLKFVVDRCQPWMKYTSIVIFSVLLLLSSHKNTLEGSAYLLKNYQDIAPAIKFLEEKPEQIIAISHQFVGQALEASVRVEKVWFKVENTENLAKLGQSMLKENLNQFLYICYPFAPCPLPKEGNEKLSIDYQEKAYSVNFKFLDKKGKYPVYQGSISDPNI
;
A
#
# COMPACT_ATOMS: atom_id res chain seq x y z
N MET A 1 -12.24 -3.57 -41.76
CA MET A 1 -11.93 -2.97 -40.44
C MET A 1 -12.53 -3.82 -39.30
N LYS A 2 -11.81 -4.84 -38.81
CA LYS A 2 -12.17 -5.65 -37.60
C LYS A 2 -11.32 -5.29 -36.36
N ILE A 3 -10.54 -4.20 -36.41
CA ILE A 3 -9.55 -3.83 -35.38
C ILE A 3 -10.21 -3.20 -34.14
N LYS A 4 -11.39 -2.59 -34.28
CA LYS A 4 -12.06 -1.84 -33.20
C LYS A 4 -12.28 -2.66 -31.91
N PRO A 5 -12.80 -3.91 -31.90
CA PRO A 5 -13.02 -4.64 -30.65
C PRO A 5 -11.74 -5.10 -29.93
N LEU A 6 -10.58 -5.10 -30.60
CA LEU A 6 -9.33 -5.65 -30.04
C LEU A 6 -8.47 -4.61 -29.29
N LEU A 7 -8.72 -3.31 -29.47
CA LEU A 7 -7.88 -2.25 -28.90
C LEU A 7 -7.77 -2.29 -27.36
N PRO A 8 -8.87 -2.47 -26.58
CA PRO A 8 -8.78 -2.65 -25.14
C PRO A 8 -7.92 -3.84 -24.71
N LEU A 9 -8.04 -4.97 -25.40
CA LEU A 9 -7.29 -6.18 -25.10
C LEU A 9 -5.80 -5.99 -25.41
N LEU A 10 -5.48 -5.31 -26.51
CA LEU A 10 -4.10 -4.93 -26.84
C LEU A 10 -3.48 -4.08 -25.72
N LEU A 11 -4.21 -3.11 -25.17
CA LEU A 11 -3.71 -2.30 -24.05
C LEU A 11 -3.48 -3.13 -22.78
N ILE A 12 -4.35 -4.09 -22.47
CA ILE A 12 -4.12 -5.03 -21.36
C ILE A 12 -2.84 -5.84 -21.60
N VAL A 13 -2.64 -6.38 -22.80
CA VAL A 13 -1.42 -7.14 -23.14
C VAL A 13 -0.17 -6.26 -23.02
N LEU A 14 -0.20 -5.03 -23.55
CA LEU A 14 0.91 -4.08 -23.41
C LEU A 14 1.17 -3.73 -21.94
N GLY A 15 0.12 -3.56 -21.14
CA GLY A 15 0.23 -3.36 -19.70
C GLY A 15 0.88 -4.55 -19.00
N ILE A 16 0.49 -5.79 -19.34
CA ILE A 16 1.08 -7.00 -18.77
C ILE A 16 2.58 -7.04 -19.09
N LEU A 17 2.94 -6.89 -20.36
CA LEU A 17 4.33 -6.85 -20.79
C LEU A 17 5.13 -5.75 -20.08
N PHE A 18 4.53 -4.57 -19.91
CA PHE A 18 5.15 -3.47 -19.18
C PHE A 18 5.38 -3.82 -17.70
N THR A 19 4.40 -4.40 -17.00
CA THR A 19 4.57 -4.81 -15.59
C THR A 19 5.58 -5.93 -15.41
N LEU A 20 5.64 -6.88 -16.36
CA LEU A 20 6.67 -7.92 -16.37
C LEU A 20 8.06 -7.34 -16.61
N LEU A 21 8.17 -6.37 -17.52
CA LEU A 21 9.42 -5.64 -17.75
C LEU A 21 9.88 -4.92 -16.48
N LEU A 22 8.98 -4.22 -15.78
CA LEU A 22 9.29 -3.56 -14.51
C LEU A 22 9.84 -4.54 -13.48
N VAL A 23 9.19 -5.69 -13.29
CA VAL A 23 9.64 -6.72 -12.33
C VAL A 23 10.95 -7.37 -12.75
N SER A 24 11.16 -7.62 -14.05
CA SER A 24 12.39 -8.23 -14.57
C SER A 24 13.64 -7.37 -14.35
N GLN A 25 13.47 -6.06 -14.18
CA GLN A 25 14.57 -5.13 -13.91
C GLN A 25 14.92 -5.02 -12.42
N ILE A 26 14.15 -5.66 -11.53
CA ILE A 26 14.38 -5.63 -10.10
C ILE A 26 15.54 -6.58 -9.76
N PRO A 27 16.65 -6.09 -9.19
CA PRO A 27 17.72 -6.94 -8.68
C PRO A 27 17.20 -7.86 -7.59
N GLU A 28 17.62 -9.12 -7.62
CA GLU A 28 17.20 -10.11 -6.64
C GLU A 28 17.52 -9.65 -5.20
N GLY A 29 16.56 -9.82 -4.29
CA GLY A 29 16.67 -9.38 -2.91
C GLY A 29 16.37 -7.89 -2.68
N ALA A 30 16.33 -7.01 -3.68
CA ALA A 30 16.12 -5.58 -3.42
C ALA A 30 14.65 -5.25 -3.14
N TYR A 31 14.33 -4.52 -2.07
CA TYR A 31 12.94 -4.12 -1.78
C TYR A 31 12.70 -2.63 -1.97
N PHE A 32 11.51 -2.26 -2.46
CA PHE A 32 11.18 -0.85 -2.70
C PHE A 32 11.16 -0.04 -1.40
N SER A 33 10.60 -0.59 -0.33
CA SER A 33 10.56 -0.01 1.01
C SER A 33 10.96 -1.02 2.09
N GLY A 34 11.31 -0.51 3.27
CA GLY A 34 11.60 -1.34 4.43
C GLY A 34 10.41 -2.20 4.87
N ASP A 35 9.18 -1.66 4.76
CA ASP A 35 7.94 -2.40 5.01
C ASP A 35 7.89 -3.74 4.24
N ALA A 36 8.37 -3.73 3.00
CA ALA A 36 8.38 -4.93 2.14
C ALA A 36 9.41 -5.96 2.61
N GLY A 37 10.55 -5.53 3.18
CA GLY A 37 11.53 -6.45 3.76
C GLY A 37 10.98 -7.18 4.99
N LEU A 38 10.32 -6.47 5.91
CA LEU A 38 9.67 -7.12 7.07
C LEU A 38 8.59 -8.13 6.65
N LYS A 39 7.77 -7.79 5.66
CA LYS A 39 6.79 -8.73 5.07
C LYS A 39 7.47 -9.92 4.41
N ALA A 40 8.64 -9.71 3.81
CA ALA A 40 9.39 -10.78 3.18
C ALA A 40 10.00 -11.73 4.22
N LEU A 41 10.53 -11.23 5.33
CA LEU A 41 11.00 -12.08 6.44
C LEU A 41 9.90 -13.05 6.90
N LEU A 42 8.71 -12.52 7.19
CA LEU A 42 7.59 -13.36 7.62
C LEU A 42 7.16 -14.34 6.51
N SER A 43 7.10 -13.90 5.25
CA SER A 43 6.70 -14.75 4.14
C SER A 43 7.71 -15.88 3.86
N LYS A 44 9.01 -15.61 3.99
CA LYS A 44 10.07 -16.63 3.91
C LYS A 44 9.91 -17.68 5.00
N GLN A 45 9.67 -17.26 6.24
CA GLN A 45 9.41 -18.15 7.37
C GLN A 45 8.16 -19.03 7.11
N LEU A 46 7.05 -18.43 6.69
CA LEU A 46 5.83 -19.18 6.36
C LEU A 46 6.05 -20.17 5.20
N ALA A 47 6.86 -19.81 4.20
CA ALA A 47 7.18 -20.67 3.07
C ALA A 47 8.01 -21.92 3.48
N GLN A 48 8.78 -21.82 4.56
CA GLN A 48 9.50 -22.95 5.16
C GLN A 48 8.56 -23.92 5.91
N GLY A 49 7.27 -23.60 6.03
CA GLY A 49 6.27 -24.44 6.71
C GLY A 49 6.08 -24.11 8.18
N THR A 50 6.69 -23.02 8.66
CA THR A 50 6.50 -22.53 10.02
C THR A 50 5.08 -21.96 10.17
N GLY A 51 4.22 -22.61 10.97
CA GLY A 51 2.86 -22.13 11.25
C GLY A 51 2.76 -20.95 12.22
N ARG A 52 3.76 -20.05 12.25
CA ARG A 52 3.85 -18.91 13.19
C ARG A 52 3.79 -17.58 12.43
N PHE A 53 3.05 -16.63 12.99
CA PHE A 53 2.86 -15.28 12.43
C PHE A 53 3.71 -14.20 13.11
N ASP A 54 4.45 -14.57 14.15
CA ASP A 54 5.56 -13.80 14.71
C ASP A 54 6.88 -14.15 14.04
N LEU A 55 7.87 -13.25 14.08
CA LEU A 55 9.24 -13.52 13.63
C LEU A 55 9.97 -14.37 14.67
N ILE A 56 10.51 -15.50 14.23
CA ILE A 56 11.29 -16.40 15.08
C ILE A 56 12.68 -15.78 15.32
N PRO A 57 13.10 -15.61 16.58
CA PRO A 57 14.44 -15.15 16.89
C PRO A 57 15.49 -16.23 16.58
N PRO A 58 16.75 -15.84 16.32
CA PRO A 58 17.87 -16.76 16.22
C PRO A 58 18.02 -17.63 17.49
N PRO A 59 18.49 -18.88 17.37
CA PRO A 59 18.56 -19.81 18.49
C PRO A 59 19.59 -19.43 19.56
N GLN A 60 20.54 -18.53 19.28
CA GLN A 60 21.60 -18.13 20.20
C GLN A 60 21.04 -17.30 21.37
N GLN A 61 21.21 -17.77 22.60
CA GLN A 61 20.65 -17.12 23.79
C GLN A 61 21.18 -15.70 24.00
N TRP A 62 22.49 -15.49 23.82
CA TRP A 62 23.10 -14.16 23.99
C TRP A 62 22.52 -13.11 23.02
N VAL A 63 22.07 -13.54 21.83
CA VAL A 63 21.39 -12.68 20.85
C VAL A 63 20.01 -12.27 21.37
N GLN A 64 19.23 -13.24 21.86
CA GLN A 64 17.90 -13.00 22.41
C GLN A 64 17.96 -12.08 23.62
N ASP A 65 18.95 -12.27 24.50
CA ASP A 65 19.17 -11.43 25.67
C ASP A 65 19.48 -9.98 25.27
N LEU A 66 20.35 -9.77 24.27
CA LEU A 66 20.63 -8.42 23.74
C LEU A 66 19.40 -7.80 23.09
N TRP A 67 18.60 -8.58 22.36
CA TRP A 67 17.36 -8.10 21.77
C TRP A 67 16.37 -7.60 22.83
N GLN A 68 16.21 -8.35 23.92
CA GLN A 68 15.40 -7.94 25.08
C GLN A 68 15.96 -6.69 25.78
N GLN A 69 17.27 -6.48 25.73
CA GLN A 69 17.94 -5.27 26.24
C GLN A 69 17.83 -4.05 25.31
N GLY A 70 17.04 -4.14 24.24
CA GLY A 70 16.75 -3.02 23.33
C GLY A 70 17.61 -2.96 22.07
N LEU A 71 18.44 -3.98 21.81
CA LEU A 71 19.26 -4.05 20.59
C LEU A 71 18.56 -4.79 19.45
N TYR A 72 17.29 -5.16 19.59
CA TYR A 72 16.54 -5.74 18.47
C TYR A 72 16.50 -4.77 17.28
N ALA A 73 16.67 -5.30 16.06
CA ALA A 73 16.83 -4.51 14.85
C ALA A 73 15.63 -3.60 14.55
N TYR A 74 14.44 -3.96 15.05
CA TYR A 74 13.17 -3.32 14.73
C TYR A 74 12.45 -2.83 15.97
N THR A 75 11.92 -1.63 15.90
CA THR A 75 11.15 -1.03 17.00
C THR A 75 9.80 -0.52 16.50
N PRO A 76 8.86 -0.18 17.40
CA PRO A 76 7.64 0.50 17.00
C PRO A 76 7.93 1.74 16.13
N PRO A 77 7.08 2.05 15.13
CA PRO A 77 5.81 1.40 14.82
C PRO A 77 5.91 0.21 13.86
N TYR A 78 7.10 -0.33 13.56
CA TYR A 78 7.27 -1.34 12.50
C TYR A 78 7.26 -2.78 13.01
N ALA A 79 7.72 -2.99 14.24
CA ALA A 79 7.64 -4.26 14.94
C ALA A 79 7.34 -4.04 16.42
N TYR A 80 6.62 -4.98 17.02
CA TYR A 80 6.19 -4.94 18.41
C TYR A 80 6.60 -6.22 19.12
N TYR A 81 7.11 -6.08 20.34
CA TYR A 81 7.34 -7.20 21.24
C TYR A 81 6.11 -7.41 22.11
N LEU A 82 5.38 -8.50 21.87
CA LEU A 82 4.11 -8.83 22.53
C LEU A 82 4.14 -10.31 22.93
N GLN A 83 3.77 -10.62 24.18
CA GLN A 83 3.67 -12.01 24.66
C GLN A 83 4.95 -12.83 24.39
N ASP A 84 6.11 -12.24 24.67
CA ASP A 84 7.44 -12.80 24.44
C ASP A 84 7.77 -13.16 22.98
N ARG A 85 7.17 -12.43 22.03
CA ARG A 85 7.33 -12.64 20.59
C ARG A 85 7.42 -11.33 19.83
N TYR A 86 8.08 -11.36 18.67
CA TYR A 86 8.23 -10.19 17.80
C TYR A 86 7.24 -10.25 16.63
N PHE A 87 6.31 -9.30 16.57
CA PHE A 87 5.36 -9.20 15.47
C PHE A 87 5.67 -8.00 14.58
N ILE A 88 5.63 -8.18 13.26
CA ILE A 88 5.64 -7.06 12.32
C ILE A 88 4.31 -6.32 12.38
N ALA A 89 4.30 -5.00 12.22
CA ALA A 89 3.10 -4.18 12.31
C ALA A 89 2.09 -4.42 11.18
N PHE A 90 2.53 -5.06 10.11
CA PHE A 90 1.71 -5.30 8.92
C PHE A 90 0.82 -6.54 9.07
N PRO A 91 -0.36 -6.56 8.43
CA PRO A 91 -1.23 -7.73 8.45
C PRO A 91 -0.51 -9.00 7.96
N TYR A 92 -0.61 -10.09 8.73
CA TYR A 92 0.01 -11.38 8.43
C TYR A 92 -0.53 -12.03 7.14
N THR A 93 -1.71 -11.61 6.69
CA THR A 93 -2.47 -12.15 5.56
C THR A 93 -1.72 -12.00 4.24
N PHE A 94 -1.03 -10.88 4.00
CA PHE A 94 -0.26 -10.69 2.78
C PHE A 94 0.98 -11.61 2.73
N PRO A 95 1.87 -11.63 3.75
CA PRO A 95 2.95 -12.62 3.83
C PRO A 95 2.49 -14.07 3.68
N LEU A 96 1.32 -14.41 4.23
CA LEU A 96 0.73 -15.76 4.13
C LEU A 96 0.34 -16.12 2.69
N VAL A 97 -0.33 -15.21 1.98
CA VAL A 97 -0.77 -15.45 0.60
C VAL A 97 0.40 -15.44 -0.39
N THR A 98 1.47 -14.72 -0.09
CA THR A 98 2.67 -14.63 -0.96
C THR A 98 3.67 -15.77 -0.73
N ALA A 99 3.67 -16.38 0.45
CA ALA A 99 4.60 -17.45 0.83
C ALA A 99 4.63 -18.65 -0.14
N PRO A 100 3.50 -19.18 -0.64
CA PRO A 100 3.51 -20.26 -1.63
C PRO A 100 4.20 -19.86 -2.94
N PHE A 101 4.00 -18.63 -3.40
CA PHE A 101 4.62 -18.14 -4.63
C PHE A 101 6.13 -17.95 -4.44
N TYR A 102 6.56 -17.45 -3.28
CA TYR A 102 7.98 -17.41 -2.92
C TYR A 102 8.60 -18.81 -2.90
N LYS A 103 7.90 -19.80 -2.32
CA LYS A 103 8.37 -21.19 -2.29
C LYS A 103 8.56 -21.77 -3.70
N LEU A 104 7.67 -21.43 -4.65
CA LEU A 104 7.68 -21.96 -6.01
C LEU A 104 8.65 -21.22 -6.95
N PHE A 105 8.76 -19.90 -6.82
CA PHE A 105 9.45 -19.04 -7.79
C PHE A 105 10.60 -18.22 -7.17
N GLY A 106 10.99 -18.51 -5.94
CA GLY A 106 12.00 -17.77 -5.20
C GLY A 106 11.61 -16.31 -5.01
N TYR A 107 12.60 -15.43 -5.03
CA TYR A 107 12.42 -13.99 -4.80
C TYR A 107 11.35 -13.34 -5.71
N TYR A 108 11.33 -13.67 -7.00
CA TYR A 108 10.34 -13.11 -7.93
C TYR A 108 8.90 -13.58 -7.63
N GLY A 109 8.74 -14.68 -6.90
CA GLY A 109 7.45 -15.16 -6.39
C GLY A 109 6.73 -14.14 -5.49
N PHE A 110 7.47 -13.26 -4.80
CA PHE A 110 6.86 -12.18 -4.01
C PHE A 110 5.98 -11.24 -4.86
N TYR A 111 6.31 -11.06 -6.14
CA TYR A 111 5.61 -10.14 -7.02
C TYR A 111 4.41 -10.79 -7.73
N ALA A 112 4.21 -12.10 -7.60
CA ALA A 112 3.08 -12.80 -8.23
C ALA A 112 1.73 -12.25 -7.77
N VAL A 113 1.53 -12.07 -6.46
CA VAL A 113 0.27 -11.56 -5.90
C VAL A 113 0.03 -10.09 -6.33
N PRO A 114 1.03 -9.18 -6.21
CA PRO A 114 0.89 -7.82 -6.74
C PRO A 114 0.50 -7.77 -8.23
N LEU A 115 1.17 -8.56 -9.08
CA LEU A 115 0.92 -8.64 -10.52
C LEU A 115 -0.49 -9.16 -10.82
N LEU A 116 -0.88 -10.29 -10.23
CA LEU A 116 -2.19 -10.89 -10.44
C LEU A 116 -3.31 -9.96 -9.97
N GLY A 117 -3.16 -9.31 -8.82
CA GLY A 117 -4.11 -8.30 -8.35
C GLY A 117 -4.29 -7.17 -9.35
N THR A 118 -3.19 -6.68 -9.95
CA THR A 118 -3.24 -5.64 -10.98
C THR A 118 -3.90 -6.11 -12.27
N TRP A 119 -3.57 -7.29 -12.78
CA TRP A 119 -4.12 -7.81 -14.04
C TRP A 119 -5.61 -8.16 -13.92
N ILE A 120 -6.02 -8.76 -12.79
CA ILE A 120 -7.43 -9.04 -12.51
C ILE A 120 -8.20 -7.72 -12.39
N LEU A 121 -7.64 -6.70 -11.73
CA LEU A 121 -8.26 -5.37 -11.69
C LEU A 121 -8.49 -4.82 -13.10
N TRP A 122 -7.52 -4.92 -14.01
CA TRP A 122 -7.70 -4.45 -15.39
C TRP A 122 -8.80 -5.21 -16.14
N GLY A 123 -8.90 -6.53 -15.93
CA GLY A 123 -9.99 -7.35 -16.47
C GLY A 123 -11.36 -6.92 -15.92
N LEU A 124 -11.47 -6.71 -14.61
CA LEU A 124 -12.68 -6.19 -13.96
C LEU A 124 -13.03 -4.79 -14.46
N PHE A 125 -12.04 -3.93 -14.62
CA PHE A 125 -12.20 -2.57 -15.11
C PHE A 125 -12.67 -2.53 -16.56
N TYR A 126 -12.11 -3.39 -17.41
CA TYR A 126 -12.60 -3.62 -18.77
C TYR A 126 -14.07 -4.05 -18.75
N TRP A 127 -14.42 -5.03 -17.91
CA TRP A 127 -15.79 -5.51 -17.76
C TRP A 127 -16.75 -4.41 -17.32
N VAL A 128 -16.38 -3.60 -16.31
CA VAL A 128 -17.18 -2.44 -15.87
C VAL A 128 -17.36 -1.42 -16.99
N CYS A 129 -16.33 -1.13 -17.78
CA CYS A 129 -16.49 -0.26 -18.95
C CYS A 129 -17.54 -0.82 -19.93
N ARG A 130 -17.59 -2.15 -20.14
CA ARG A 130 -18.61 -2.79 -20.98
C ARG A 130 -20.00 -2.70 -20.34
N LEU A 131 -20.13 -2.91 -19.03
CA LEU A 131 -21.38 -2.76 -18.29
C LEU A 131 -21.96 -1.34 -18.42
N LEU A 132 -21.10 -0.33 -18.36
CA LEU A 132 -21.44 1.08 -18.56
C LEU A 132 -21.69 1.46 -20.02
N GLY A 133 -21.64 0.50 -20.95
CA GLY A 133 -21.94 0.73 -22.37
C GLY A 133 -20.85 1.52 -23.12
N PHE A 134 -19.61 1.54 -22.62
CA PHE A 134 -18.53 2.23 -23.32
C PHE A 134 -18.25 1.53 -24.66
N SER A 135 -18.01 2.32 -25.71
CA SER A 135 -17.51 1.77 -26.97
C SER A 135 -16.06 1.29 -26.78
N SER A 136 -15.56 0.47 -27.69
CA SER A 136 -14.18 -0.04 -27.61
C SER A 136 -13.12 1.06 -27.50
N VAL A 137 -13.35 2.22 -28.13
CA VAL A 137 -12.43 3.37 -28.05
C VAL A 137 -12.45 4.00 -26.66
N TRP A 138 -13.64 4.21 -26.08
CA TRP A 138 -13.75 4.75 -24.71
C TRP A 138 -13.22 3.78 -23.67
N THR A 139 -13.46 2.47 -23.84
CA THR A 139 -12.86 1.43 -22.99
C THR A 139 -11.34 1.43 -23.09
N ALA A 140 -10.79 1.53 -24.30
CA ALA A 140 -9.35 1.62 -24.50
C ALA A 140 -8.75 2.88 -23.86
N LEU A 141 -9.41 4.03 -24.00
CA LEU A 141 -8.98 5.27 -23.35
C LEU A 141 -8.95 5.11 -21.82
N SER A 142 -10.02 4.57 -21.21
CA SER A 142 -10.07 4.33 -19.77
C SER A 142 -8.97 3.38 -19.30
N LEU A 143 -8.73 2.27 -20.03
CA LEU A 143 -7.66 1.33 -19.71
C LEU A 143 -6.28 1.97 -19.88
N GLY A 144 -6.07 2.76 -20.94
CA GLY A 144 -4.82 3.49 -21.15
C GLY A 144 -4.50 4.44 -20.00
N ILE A 145 -5.52 5.11 -19.44
CA ILE A 145 -5.37 5.96 -18.26
C ILE A 145 -5.02 5.11 -17.04
N LEU A 146 -5.75 4.03 -16.78
CA LEU A 146 -5.49 3.16 -15.63
C LEU A 146 -4.08 2.55 -15.68
N ILE A 147 -3.65 2.08 -16.85
CA ILE A 147 -2.38 1.37 -17.04
C ILE A 147 -1.20 2.34 -17.08
N PHE A 148 -1.29 3.43 -17.84
CA PHE A 148 -0.13 4.27 -18.15
C PHE A 148 -0.19 5.67 -17.54
N ALA A 149 -1.38 6.15 -17.14
CA ALA A 149 -1.56 7.50 -16.60
C ALA A 149 -2.02 7.52 -15.13
N SER A 150 -1.92 6.39 -14.43
CA SER A 150 -2.24 6.29 -13.01
C SER A 150 -1.07 5.68 -12.24
N PRO A 151 -0.93 5.97 -10.94
CA PRO A 151 0.15 5.41 -10.13
C PRO A 151 -0.01 3.89 -9.90
N PHE A 152 -1.20 3.33 -10.14
CA PHE A 152 -1.56 1.97 -9.73
C PHE A 152 -0.66 0.89 -10.35
N THR A 153 -0.25 1.04 -11.61
CA THR A 153 0.57 0.04 -12.31
C THR A 153 1.91 -0.21 -11.64
N LEU A 154 2.53 0.82 -11.06
CA LEU A 154 3.83 0.68 -10.40
C LEU A 154 3.74 -0.18 -9.13
N TYR A 155 2.57 -0.26 -8.49
CA TYR A 155 2.35 -1.11 -7.32
C TYR A 155 2.39 -2.61 -7.66
N SER A 156 2.29 -2.98 -8.94
CA SER A 156 2.53 -4.37 -9.37
C SER A 156 4.00 -4.79 -9.26
N ALA A 157 4.92 -3.81 -9.28
CA ALA A 157 6.36 -3.99 -9.16
C ALA A 157 6.89 -3.55 -7.79
N MET A 158 5.99 -3.38 -6.80
CA MET A 158 6.30 -3.19 -5.39
C MET A 158 5.75 -4.39 -4.63
N TYR A 159 6.55 -5.01 -3.76
CA TYR A 159 6.08 -6.13 -2.94
C TYR A 159 5.17 -5.64 -1.80
N TRP A 160 3.95 -5.23 -2.17
CA TRP A 160 2.93 -4.65 -1.31
C TRP A 160 1.55 -5.24 -1.59
N GLU A 161 0.69 -5.16 -0.59
CA GLU A 161 -0.65 -5.75 -0.55
C GLU A 161 -1.73 -4.90 -1.24
N HIS A 162 -1.40 -3.66 -1.61
CA HIS A 162 -2.37 -2.68 -2.12
C HIS A 162 -3.09 -3.13 -3.38
N SER A 163 -2.40 -3.72 -4.37
CA SER A 163 -3.06 -4.08 -5.63
C SER A 163 -4.11 -5.18 -5.45
N LEU A 164 -3.83 -6.18 -4.59
CA LEU A 164 -4.79 -7.21 -4.23
C LEU A 164 -5.99 -6.63 -3.47
N ALA A 165 -5.72 -5.76 -2.48
CA ALA A 165 -6.77 -5.14 -1.69
C ALA A 165 -7.71 -4.26 -2.56
N VAL A 166 -7.14 -3.45 -3.45
CA VAL A 166 -7.90 -2.63 -4.41
C VAL A 166 -8.65 -3.50 -5.40
N CYS A 167 -8.06 -4.59 -5.88
CA CYS A 167 -8.74 -5.56 -6.75
C CYS A 167 -9.98 -6.15 -6.08
N LEU A 168 -9.87 -6.61 -4.83
CA LEU A 168 -10.98 -7.17 -4.06
C LEU A 168 -12.08 -6.14 -3.77
N ALA A 169 -11.69 -4.94 -3.34
CA ALA A 169 -12.65 -3.85 -3.09
C ALA A 169 -13.38 -3.44 -4.38
N PHE A 170 -12.64 -3.25 -5.48
CA PHE A 170 -13.22 -2.89 -6.77
C PHE A 170 -14.08 -4.01 -7.35
N ALA A 171 -13.72 -5.29 -7.14
CA ALA A 171 -14.56 -6.43 -7.51
C ALA A 171 -15.92 -6.36 -6.78
N GLY A 172 -15.91 -6.10 -5.46
CA GLY A 172 -17.12 -5.91 -4.68
C GLY A 172 -18.02 -4.80 -5.23
N LEU A 173 -17.45 -3.62 -5.49
CA LEU A 173 -18.19 -2.50 -6.08
C LEU A 173 -18.72 -2.80 -7.49
N SER A 174 -17.94 -3.51 -8.31
CA SER A 174 -18.32 -3.89 -9.68
C SER A 174 -19.47 -4.89 -9.69
N LEU A 175 -19.48 -5.84 -8.76
CA LEU A 175 -20.56 -6.82 -8.63
C LEU A 175 -21.87 -6.19 -8.14
N ILE A 176 -21.81 -5.18 -7.24
CA ILE A 176 -22.98 -4.38 -6.85
C ILE A 176 -23.58 -3.67 -8.07
N LEU A 177 -22.74 -3.01 -8.87
CA LEU A 177 -23.17 -2.33 -10.08
C LEU A 177 -23.85 -3.30 -11.06
N TRP A 178 -23.25 -4.48 -11.25
CA TRP A 178 -23.80 -5.51 -12.12
C TRP A 178 -25.14 -6.06 -11.62
N ALA A 179 -25.24 -6.38 -10.33
CA ALA A 179 -26.48 -6.82 -9.70
C ALA A 179 -27.59 -5.79 -9.91
N LYS A 180 -27.29 -4.49 -9.75
CA LYS A 180 -28.26 -3.43 -9.99
C LYS A 180 -28.73 -3.36 -11.45
N GLN A 181 -27.81 -3.48 -12.41
CA GLN A 181 -28.16 -3.44 -13.84
C GLN A 181 -29.00 -4.64 -14.30
N LYS A 182 -28.86 -5.78 -13.62
CA LYS A 182 -29.52 -7.05 -13.96
C LYS A 182 -30.65 -7.45 -13.02
N GLU A 183 -31.07 -6.55 -12.13
CA GLU A 183 -32.08 -6.79 -11.09
C GLU A 183 -33.37 -7.42 -11.63
N HIS A 184 -33.86 -6.95 -12.78
CA HIS A 184 -35.09 -7.49 -13.40
C HIS A 184 -34.88 -8.71 -14.30
N SER A 185 -33.63 -9.08 -14.57
CA SER A 185 -33.27 -10.14 -15.54
C SER A 185 -32.74 -11.40 -14.87
N LEU A 186 -32.27 -11.32 -13.64
CA LEU A 186 -31.71 -12.45 -12.89
C LEU A 186 -32.73 -12.98 -11.89
N SER A 187 -32.60 -14.26 -11.52
CA SER A 187 -33.35 -14.82 -10.41
C SER A 187 -32.90 -14.18 -9.09
N ASN A 188 -33.79 -14.15 -8.11
CA ASN A 188 -33.47 -13.66 -6.76
C ASN A 188 -32.28 -14.44 -6.15
N SER A 189 -32.19 -15.75 -6.38
CA SER A 189 -31.06 -16.57 -5.91
C SER A 189 -29.73 -16.13 -6.51
N ALA A 190 -29.68 -15.83 -7.82
CA ALA A 190 -28.48 -15.36 -8.48
C ALA A 190 -28.06 -13.97 -7.94
N LEU A 191 -29.01 -13.06 -7.73
CA LEU A 191 -28.73 -11.75 -7.13
C LEU A 191 -28.14 -11.88 -5.72
N ILE A 192 -28.74 -12.72 -4.88
CA ILE A 192 -28.27 -13.01 -3.51
C ILE A 192 -26.84 -13.55 -3.55
N SER A 193 -26.53 -14.51 -4.44
CA SER A 193 -25.17 -15.03 -4.59
C SER A 193 -24.18 -13.94 -5.02
N ILE A 194 -24.52 -13.13 -6.01
CA ILE A 194 -23.66 -12.04 -6.50
C ILE A 194 -23.36 -11.04 -5.39
N LEU A 195 -24.36 -10.63 -4.64
CA LEU A 195 -24.23 -9.67 -3.54
C LEU A 195 -23.48 -10.25 -2.34
N SER A 196 -23.61 -11.56 -2.10
CA SER A 196 -22.82 -12.25 -1.09
C SER A 196 -21.33 -12.26 -1.47
N ILE A 197 -21.01 -12.57 -2.73
CA ILE A 197 -19.63 -12.52 -3.25
C ILE A 197 -19.11 -11.08 -3.22
N ALA A 198 -19.96 -10.10 -3.54
CA ALA A 198 -19.60 -8.69 -3.47
C ALA A 198 -19.22 -8.25 -2.05
N GLY A 199 -20.03 -8.62 -1.06
CA GLY A 199 -19.78 -8.32 0.35
C GLY A 199 -18.55 -9.04 0.89
N ILE A 200 -18.37 -10.33 0.56
CA ILE A 200 -17.16 -11.09 0.92
C ILE A 200 -15.91 -10.44 0.31
N SER A 201 -15.95 -10.10 -0.98
CA SER A 201 -14.80 -9.47 -1.66
C SER A 201 -14.44 -8.13 -1.02
N LEU A 202 -15.44 -7.28 -0.72
CA LEU A 202 -15.20 -6.02 -0.05
C LEU A 202 -14.67 -6.22 1.39
N GLY A 203 -15.25 -7.13 2.17
CA GLY A 203 -14.79 -7.44 3.52
C GLY A 203 -13.36 -8.00 3.56
N LEU A 204 -13.03 -8.91 2.63
CA LEU A 204 -11.67 -9.47 2.49
C LEU A 204 -10.63 -8.41 2.11
N SER A 205 -11.01 -7.33 1.43
CA SER A 205 -10.06 -6.26 1.10
C SER A 205 -9.42 -5.63 2.35
N ALA A 206 -10.18 -5.53 3.46
CA ALA A 206 -9.70 -4.96 4.71
C ALA A 206 -8.72 -5.87 5.48
N TRP A 207 -8.66 -7.16 5.14
CA TRP A 207 -7.68 -8.09 5.69
C TRP A 207 -6.27 -7.75 5.27
N PHE A 208 -6.13 -7.12 4.10
CA PHE A 208 -4.85 -6.69 3.55
C PHE A 208 -4.61 -5.21 3.87
N ARG A 209 -5.64 -4.36 3.79
CA ARG A 209 -5.52 -2.91 3.94
C ARG A 209 -6.59 -2.34 4.86
N GLN A 210 -6.17 -1.92 6.05
CA GLN A 210 -7.08 -1.42 7.08
C GLN A 210 -7.75 -0.09 6.71
N ASP A 211 -7.14 0.73 5.85
CA ASP A 211 -7.78 1.94 5.30
C ASP A 211 -9.06 1.64 4.51
N LEU A 212 -9.22 0.41 4.00
CA LEU A 212 -10.46 -0.02 3.33
C LEU A 212 -11.63 -0.24 4.30
N PHE A 213 -11.41 -0.22 5.62
CA PHE A 213 -12.50 -0.10 6.58
C PHE A 213 -13.31 1.19 6.37
N CYS A 214 -12.69 2.29 5.90
CA CYS A 214 -13.43 3.50 5.55
C CYS A 214 -14.39 3.26 4.38
N LEU A 215 -13.99 2.48 3.38
CA LEU A 215 -14.86 2.13 2.27
C LEU A 215 -16.00 1.20 2.73
N ILE A 216 -15.70 0.20 3.57
CA ILE A 216 -16.72 -0.67 4.16
C ILE A 216 -17.74 0.15 4.97
N ALA A 217 -17.27 1.06 5.83
CA ALA A 217 -18.13 1.95 6.61
C ALA A 217 -19.00 2.84 5.72
N LEU A 218 -18.44 3.39 4.64
CA LEU A 218 -19.17 4.19 3.67
C LEU A 218 -20.25 3.35 2.96
N MET A 219 -19.94 2.12 2.56
CA MET A 219 -20.91 1.22 1.92
C MET A 219 -22.00 0.76 2.88
N PHE A 220 -21.68 0.55 4.16
CA PHE A 220 -22.70 0.31 5.19
C PHE A 220 -23.58 1.54 5.41
N ALA A 221 -23.02 2.75 5.45
CA ALA A 221 -23.81 3.97 5.58
C ALA A 221 -24.78 4.12 4.41
N ILE A 222 -24.32 3.87 3.17
CA ILE A 222 -25.19 3.86 1.99
C ILE A 222 -26.28 2.79 2.12
N ALA A 223 -25.91 1.58 2.53
CA ALA A 223 -26.86 0.49 2.70
C ALA A 223 -27.91 0.78 3.79
N PHE A 224 -27.49 1.37 4.90
CA PHE A 224 -28.37 1.75 5.99
C PHE A 224 -29.29 2.91 5.60
N ILE A 225 -28.77 3.96 4.97
CA ILE A 225 -29.56 5.11 4.52
C ILE A 225 -30.63 4.66 3.51
N GLN A 226 -30.30 3.80 2.56
CA GLN A 226 -31.29 3.35 1.57
C GLN A 226 -32.43 2.55 2.24
N ASP A 227 -32.12 1.72 3.24
CA ASP A 227 -33.11 0.93 3.96
C ASP A 227 -33.96 1.80 4.89
N LEU A 228 -33.34 2.80 5.52
CA LEU A 228 -34.03 3.83 6.29
C LEU A 228 -35.04 4.59 5.40
N LEU A 229 -34.63 4.99 4.20
CA LEU A 229 -35.50 5.66 3.22
C LEU A 229 -36.66 4.79 2.72
N LYS A 230 -36.57 3.46 2.85
CA LYS A 230 -37.66 2.52 2.52
C LYS A 230 -38.71 2.39 3.63
N LEU A 231 -38.44 2.87 4.84
CA LEU A 231 -39.40 2.79 5.94
C LEU A 231 -40.66 3.63 5.65
N ARG A 232 -41.83 3.02 5.89
CA ARG A 232 -43.15 3.65 5.67
C ARG A 232 -43.28 5.08 6.22
N PRO A 233 -42.93 5.39 7.49
CA PRO A 233 -43.08 6.75 8.01
C PRO A 233 -42.25 7.79 7.24
N ILE A 234 -41.03 7.44 6.84
CA ILE A 234 -40.14 8.32 6.08
C ILE A 234 -40.67 8.52 4.66
N GLN A 235 -41.12 7.44 4.00
CA GLN A 235 -41.74 7.55 2.68
C GLN A 235 -43.00 8.41 2.72
N SER A 236 -43.86 8.27 3.74
CA SER A 236 -45.05 9.10 3.91
C SER A 236 -44.70 10.56 4.11
N TRP A 237 -43.68 10.86 4.92
CA TRP A 237 -43.18 12.22 5.13
C TRP A 237 -42.59 12.83 3.85
N LEU A 238 -41.77 12.08 3.11
CA LEU A 238 -41.21 12.52 1.82
C LEU A 238 -42.31 12.80 0.79
N ARG A 239 -43.31 11.92 0.68
CA ARG A 239 -44.48 12.13 -0.19
C ARG A 239 -45.27 13.38 0.21
N ALA A 240 -45.50 13.60 1.52
CA ALA A 240 -46.17 14.80 2.02
C ALA A 240 -45.43 16.10 1.67
N LYS A 241 -44.10 16.04 1.48
CA LYS A 241 -43.25 17.16 1.06
C LYS A 241 -43.01 17.21 -0.46
N ASN A 242 -43.72 16.40 -1.26
CA ASN A 242 -43.51 16.26 -2.71
C ASN A 242 -42.08 15.84 -3.12
N PHE A 243 -41.30 15.24 -2.21
CA PHE A 243 -40.00 14.66 -2.54
C PHE A 243 -40.20 13.23 -3.04
N LYS A 244 -39.96 13.01 -4.35
CA LYS A 244 -39.84 11.66 -4.93
C LYS A 244 -38.37 11.23 -4.89
N ILE A 245 -37.96 10.62 -3.78
CA ILE A 245 -36.64 10.00 -3.65
C ILE A 245 -36.81 8.49 -3.81
N SER A 246 -36.35 7.94 -4.92
CA SER A 246 -36.11 6.51 -5.09
C SER A 246 -34.62 6.31 -5.22
N PHE A 247 -33.98 5.91 -4.12
CA PHE A 247 -32.55 5.65 -4.05
C PHE A 247 -32.35 4.20 -3.63
N GLU A 248 -32.12 3.33 -4.62
CA GLU A 248 -31.81 1.92 -4.39
C GLU A 248 -30.58 1.58 -5.21
N LEU A 249 -29.42 1.67 -4.56
CA LEU A 249 -28.13 1.40 -5.19
C LEU A 249 -27.76 -0.09 -5.05
N ILE A 250 -28.07 -0.69 -3.89
CA ILE A 250 -27.70 -2.06 -3.56
C ILE A 250 -28.99 -2.87 -3.37
N PRO A 251 -29.43 -3.65 -4.38
CA PRO A 251 -30.52 -4.59 -4.18
C PRO A 251 -30.14 -5.57 -3.06
N TYR A 252 -31.11 -6.04 -2.28
CA TYR A 252 -30.88 -6.93 -1.11
C TYR A 252 -29.71 -6.48 -0.22
N SER A 253 -29.68 -5.20 0.13
CA SER A 253 -28.71 -4.53 1.00
C SER A 253 -28.30 -5.33 2.24
N TRP A 254 -29.23 -6.04 2.87
CA TRP A 254 -29.00 -6.87 4.05
C TRP A 254 -28.09 -8.07 3.77
N VAL A 255 -28.18 -8.69 2.58
CA VAL A 255 -27.31 -9.81 2.17
C VAL A 255 -25.89 -9.34 2.00
N PHE A 256 -25.72 -8.24 1.26
CA PHE A 256 -24.44 -7.58 1.08
C PHE A 256 -23.85 -7.19 2.45
N SER A 257 -24.67 -6.62 3.34
CA SER A 257 -24.20 -6.15 4.63
C SER A 257 -23.81 -7.31 5.56
N LEU A 258 -24.60 -8.38 5.59
CA LEU A 258 -24.33 -9.58 6.38
C LEU A 258 -23.05 -10.26 5.91
N SER A 259 -22.89 -10.49 4.61
CA SER A 259 -21.70 -11.11 4.04
C SER A 259 -20.43 -10.28 4.25
N THR A 260 -20.51 -8.95 4.10
CA THR A 260 -19.41 -8.03 4.42
C THR A 260 -19.03 -8.10 5.91
N SER A 261 -20.04 -8.11 6.79
CA SER A 261 -19.83 -8.22 8.24
C SER A 261 -19.23 -9.56 8.65
N ILE A 262 -19.62 -10.68 8.02
CA ILE A 262 -19.02 -11.99 8.29
C ILE A 262 -17.54 -11.99 7.87
N ALA A 263 -17.25 -11.57 6.64
CA ALA A 263 -15.87 -11.51 6.15
C ALA A 263 -14.99 -10.59 7.01
N THR A 264 -15.51 -9.42 7.40
CA THR A 264 -14.81 -8.46 8.27
C THR A 264 -14.68 -8.98 9.72
N GLY A 265 -15.74 -9.58 10.26
CA GLY A 265 -15.76 -10.13 11.61
C GLY A 265 -14.74 -11.25 11.78
N LEU A 266 -14.59 -12.11 10.76
CA LEU A 266 -13.57 -13.16 10.75
C LEU A 266 -12.15 -12.59 10.87
N TYR A 267 -11.83 -11.46 10.23
CA TYR A 267 -10.51 -10.82 10.41
C TYR A 267 -10.23 -10.52 11.89
N PHE A 268 -11.18 -9.92 12.60
CA PHE A 268 -11.02 -9.64 14.02
C PHE A 268 -10.92 -10.91 14.87
N VAL A 269 -11.72 -11.94 14.54
CA VAL A 269 -11.68 -13.24 15.22
C VAL A 269 -10.32 -13.92 15.06
N PHE A 270 -9.72 -13.91 13.86
CA PHE A 270 -8.40 -14.49 13.61
C PHE A 270 -7.27 -13.67 14.27
N ASN A 271 -7.42 -12.36 14.41
CA ASN A 271 -6.43 -11.54 15.10
C ASN A 271 -6.33 -11.85 16.59
N LYS A 272 -7.43 -12.23 17.25
CA LYS A 272 -7.45 -12.50 18.70
C LYS A 272 -6.45 -13.60 19.14
N PRO A 273 -6.41 -14.80 18.54
CA PRO A 273 -5.43 -15.81 18.91
C PRO A 273 -4.00 -15.47 18.46
N ILE A 274 -3.82 -14.66 17.41
CA ILE A 274 -2.49 -14.32 16.87
C ILE A 274 -1.82 -13.23 17.70
N TYR A 275 -2.53 -12.14 17.98
CA TYR A 275 -2.00 -10.93 18.59
C TYR A 275 -2.48 -10.70 20.03
N GLY A 276 -3.32 -11.59 20.58
CA GLY A 276 -3.99 -11.40 21.86
C GLY A 276 -5.11 -10.35 21.85
N SER A 277 -5.41 -9.73 20.71
CA SER A 277 -6.33 -8.59 20.54
C SER A 277 -7.18 -8.75 19.27
N PHE A 278 -8.48 -8.47 19.35
CA PHE A 278 -9.37 -8.48 18.17
C PHE A 278 -8.94 -7.46 17.12
N LEU A 279 -8.51 -6.28 17.54
CA LEU A 279 -8.05 -5.22 16.65
C LEU A 279 -6.65 -5.49 16.07
N GLY A 280 -5.95 -6.55 16.52
CA GLY A 280 -4.56 -6.81 16.17
C GLY A 280 -3.61 -5.74 16.72
N ILE A 281 -2.52 -5.51 16.00
CA ILE A 281 -1.50 -4.49 16.29
C ILE A 281 -2.03 -3.03 16.25
N PRO A 282 -2.95 -2.64 15.35
CA PRO A 282 -3.51 -1.29 15.30
C PRO A 282 -4.10 -0.76 16.62
N ARG A 283 -4.47 -1.65 17.55
CA ARG A 283 -4.87 -1.27 18.91
C ARG A 283 -3.83 -0.36 19.57
N ILE A 284 -2.55 -0.63 19.34
CA ILE A 284 -1.43 0.04 19.99
C ILE A 284 -1.26 1.45 19.40
N GLU A 285 -1.31 1.58 18.07
CA GLU A 285 -1.17 2.86 17.37
C GLU A 285 -2.35 3.82 17.62
N MET A 286 -3.57 3.31 17.80
CA MET A 286 -4.76 4.15 17.97
C MET A 286 -4.85 4.89 19.31
N LEU A 287 -4.07 4.50 20.33
CA LEU A 287 -4.20 5.01 21.70
C LEU A 287 -3.35 6.25 22.02
N GLU A 288 -2.49 6.69 21.09
CA GLU A 288 -1.43 7.66 21.41
C GLU A 288 -1.82 9.14 21.23
N ALA A 289 -2.94 9.46 20.57
CA ALA A 289 -3.35 10.83 20.27
C ALA A 289 -4.77 11.19 20.74
N THR A 290 -4.95 12.42 21.23
CA THR A 290 -6.26 12.98 21.59
C THR A 290 -7.14 13.18 20.35
N PHE A 291 -8.47 13.19 20.52
CA PHE A 291 -9.41 13.37 19.41
C PHE A 291 -9.19 14.70 18.67
N THR A 292 -8.94 15.78 19.40
CA THR A 292 -8.67 17.10 18.82
C THR A 292 -7.40 17.08 17.96
N GLN A 293 -6.34 16.43 18.44
CA GLN A 293 -5.10 16.27 17.66
C GLN A 293 -5.37 15.47 16.39
N LYS A 294 -6.08 14.34 16.49
CA LYS A 294 -6.46 13.54 15.32
C LYS A 294 -7.29 14.32 14.30
N LEU A 295 -8.17 15.22 14.75
CA LEU A 295 -8.95 16.05 13.83
C LEU A 295 -8.06 17.07 13.09
N ILE A 296 -7.13 17.72 13.80
CA ILE A 296 -6.17 18.65 13.19
C ILE A 296 -5.29 17.90 12.17
N ASP A 297 -4.74 16.76 12.58
CA ASP A 297 -3.92 15.89 11.74
C ASP A 297 -4.69 15.39 10.52
N ALA A 298 -5.98 15.07 10.67
CA ALA A 298 -6.85 14.65 9.56
C ALA A 298 -7.11 15.78 8.56
N ILE A 299 -7.26 17.03 9.01
CA ILE A 299 -7.44 18.18 8.12
C ILE A 299 -6.16 18.43 7.31
N ALA A 300 -4.99 18.39 7.97
CA ALA A 300 -3.70 18.51 7.30
C ALA A 300 -3.49 17.35 6.31
N GLY A 301 -3.71 16.12 6.76
CA GLY A 301 -3.61 14.91 5.93
C GLY A 301 -4.55 14.93 4.73
N PHE A 302 -5.78 15.45 4.87
CA PHE A 302 -6.73 15.61 3.76
C PHE A 302 -6.17 16.54 2.68
N GLN A 303 -5.56 17.66 3.07
CA GLN A 303 -4.96 18.61 2.13
C GLN A 303 -3.74 17.99 1.44
N ASP A 304 -2.80 17.44 2.22
CA ASP A 304 -1.57 16.86 1.69
C ASP A 304 -1.83 15.69 0.74
N MET A 305 -2.71 14.76 1.14
CA MET A 305 -3.10 13.64 0.31
C MET A 305 -3.95 14.09 -0.89
N GLY A 306 -4.82 15.09 -0.75
CA GLY A 306 -5.59 15.63 -1.87
C GLY A 306 -4.68 16.25 -2.94
N ILE A 307 -3.73 17.09 -2.53
CA ILE A 307 -2.75 17.74 -3.42
C ILE A 307 -1.87 16.68 -4.09
N ALA A 308 -1.32 15.74 -3.30
CA ALA A 308 -0.51 14.66 -3.85
C ALA A 308 -1.32 13.80 -4.83
N PHE A 309 -2.58 13.48 -4.53
CA PHE A 309 -3.42 12.70 -5.44
C PHE A 309 -3.58 13.41 -6.80
N ILE A 310 -3.81 14.73 -6.79
CA ILE A 310 -3.88 15.54 -8.02
C ILE A 310 -2.51 15.60 -8.72
N GLN A 311 -1.42 15.74 -7.99
CA GLN A 311 -0.06 15.78 -8.57
C GLN A 311 0.29 14.49 -9.31
N PHE A 312 -0.07 13.34 -8.75
CA PHE A 312 0.19 12.03 -9.35
C PHE A 312 -0.87 11.59 -10.35
N MET A 313 -2.08 12.14 -10.30
CA MET A 313 -3.14 11.85 -11.28
C MET A 313 -3.85 13.11 -11.80
N PRO A 314 -3.15 14.08 -12.44
CA PRO A 314 -3.74 15.34 -12.91
C PRO A 314 -5.02 15.20 -13.75
N ILE A 315 -5.15 14.08 -14.48
CA ILE A 315 -6.33 13.78 -15.31
C ILE A 315 -7.66 13.87 -14.56
N VAL A 316 -7.71 13.63 -13.24
CA VAL A 316 -8.97 13.76 -12.47
C VAL A 316 -9.50 15.18 -12.36
N CYS A 317 -8.62 16.19 -12.54
CA CYS A 317 -9.02 17.59 -12.55
C CYS A 317 -9.94 17.92 -13.74
N PHE A 318 -9.98 17.06 -14.76
CA PHE A 318 -10.88 17.24 -15.89
C PHE A 318 -12.37 17.27 -15.47
N VAL A 319 -12.75 16.63 -14.37
CA VAL A 319 -14.14 16.73 -13.90
C VAL A 319 -14.46 18.10 -13.29
N GLY A 320 -13.47 18.78 -12.72
CA GLY A 320 -13.63 20.20 -12.37
C GLY A 320 -13.94 21.05 -13.62
N PHE A 321 -13.24 20.78 -14.73
CA PHE A 321 -13.55 21.40 -16.01
C PHE A 321 -14.96 21.04 -16.53
N TYR A 322 -15.39 19.79 -16.38
CA TYR A 322 -16.77 19.39 -16.69
C TYR A 322 -17.80 20.18 -15.86
N GLY A 323 -17.52 20.41 -14.58
CA GLY A 323 -18.32 21.28 -13.71
C GLY A 323 -18.43 22.72 -14.24
N LEU A 324 -17.32 23.29 -14.73
CA LEU A 324 -17.33 24.60 -15.39
C LEU A 324 -18.12 24.57 -16.70
N ALA A 325 -17.94 23.54 -17.53
CA ALA A 325 -18.68 23.37 -18.78
C ALA A 325 -20.20 23.33 -18.57
N LEU A 326 -20.67 22.69 -17.47
CA LEU A 326 -22.07 22.70 -17.06
C LEU A 326 -22.59 24.12 -16.77
N LEU A 327 -21.76 25.06 -16.31
CA LEU A 327 -22.18 26.44 -16.07
C LEU A 327 -22.42 27.20 -17.38
N PHE A 328 -21.62 26.93 -18.42
CA PHE A 328 -21.71 27.62 -19.71
C PHE A 328 -22.76 27.04 -20.66
N ASP A 329 -23.03 25.73 -20.62
CA ASP A 329 -23.99 25.07 -21.53
C ASP A 329 -25.06 24.25 -20.79
N ARG A 330 -25.77 24.90 -19.85
CA ARG A 330 -26.87 24.29 -19.07
C ARG A 330 -28.02 23.75 -19.93
N LYS A 331 -28.16 24.22 -21.17
CA LYS A 331 -29.22 23.78 -22.08
C LYS A 331 -28.93 22.40 -22.67
N ARG A 332 -27.66 22.10 -22.97
CA ARG A 332 -27.25 20.82 -23.57
C ARG A 332 -26.67 19.83 -22.56
N LEU A 333 -26.01 20.34 -21.52
CA LEU A 333 -25.48 19.54 -20.44
C LEU A 333 -26.41 19.57 -19.24
N LYS A 334 -26.83 18.40 -18.79
CA LYS A 334 -27.54 18.22 -17.51
C LYS A 334 -26.54 17.75 -16.46
N PRO A 335 -26.65 18.22 -15.20
CA PRO A 335 -25.81 17.72 -14.13
C PRO A 335 -25.98 16.21 -14.00
N ASN A 336 -24.87 15.48 -14.10
CA ASN A 336 -24.86 14.05 -13.85
C ASN A 336 -24.78 13.83 -12.34
N PHE A 337 -25.93 13.73 -11.68
CA PHE A 337 -26.01 13.53 -10.24
C PHE A 337 -25.20 12.31 -9.76
N LEU A 338 -25.10 11.25 -10.58
CA LEU A 338 -24.28 10.09 -10.24
C LEU A 338 -22.80 10.46 -10.14
N SER A 339 -22.26 11.19 -11.12
CA SER A 339 -20.87 11.65 -11.08
C SER A 339 -20.62 12.55 -9.88
N ILE A 340 -21.53 13.50 -9.60
CA ILE A 340 -21.42 14.40 -8.44
C ILE A 340 -21.39 13.59 -7.13
N SER A 341 -22.30 12.63 -6.98
CA SER A 341 -22.32 11.75 -5.81
C SER A 341 -21.03 10.95 -5.65
N ILE A 342 -20.46 10.41 -6.74
CA ILE A 342 -19.18 9.70 -6.70
C ILE A 342 -18.05 10.60 -6.19
N TYR A 343 -18.01 11.86 -6.62
CA TYR A 343 -17.01 12.82 -6.13
C TYR A 343 -17.19 13.13 -4.65
N ILE A 344 -18.44 13.39 -4.21
CA ILE A 344 -18.73 13.63 -2.79
C ILE A 344 -18.32 12.42 -1.94
N LEU A 345 -18.67 11.20 -2.37
CA LEU A 345 -18.27 9.97 -1.70
C LEU A 345 -16.75 9.79 -1.69
N SER A 346 -16.05 10.18 -2.75
CA SER A 346 -14.58 10.15 -2.82
C SER A 346 -13.95 11.14 -1.83
N LEU A 347 -14.53 12.32 -1.65
CA LEU A 347 -14.08 13.30 -0.66
C LEU A 347 -14.34 12.83 0.78
N ILE A 348 -15.51 12.21 1.03
CA ILE A 348 -15.82 11.59 2.33
C ILE A 348 -14.81 10.47 2.62
N LEU A 349 -14.50 9.63 1.63
CA LEU A 349 -13.52 8.55 1.77
C LEU A 349 -12.12 9.11 2.06
N LEU A 350 -11.69 10.14 1.31
CA LEU A 350 -10.42 10.83 1.53
C LEU A 350 -10.32 11.37 2.96
N PHE A 351 -11.36 12.04 3.44
CA PHE A 351 -11.40 12.56 4.81
C PHE A 351 -11.38 11.44 5.85
N GLY A 352 -12.17 10.39 5.65
CA GLY A 352 -12.19 9.22 6.54
C GLY A 352 -10.83 8.53 6.63
N ILE A 353 -10.13 8.38 5.51
CA ILE A 353 -8.77 7.81 5.47
C ILE A 353 -7.77 8.74 6.18
N SER A 354 -7.89 10.06 5.97
CA SER A 354 -7.05 11.05 6.66
C SER A 354 -7.19 11.00 8.17
N PHE A 355 -8.35 10.57 8.67
CA PHE A 355 -8.59 10.39 10.10
C PHE A 355 -7.96 9.11 10.68
N LEU A 356 -7.73 8.10 9.85
CA LEU A 356 -7.12 6.82 10.28
C LEU A 356 -5.60 6.81 10.14
N VAL A 357 -5.07 7.49 9.12
CA VAL A 357 -3.64 7.46 8.80
C VAL A 357 -2.92 8.56 9.59
N PRO A 358 -1.78 8.26 10.24
CA PRO A 358 -0.96 9.28 10.89
C PRO A 358 -0.53 10.39 9.92
N ALA A 359 -0.43 11.62 10.42
CA ALA A 359 0.07 12.75 9.64
C ALA A 359 1.47 12.46 9.05
N GLY A 360 1.75 13.03 7.87
CA GLY A 360 3.06 12.91 7.22
C GLY A 360 4.16 13.50 8.09
N THR A 361 5.22 12.75 8.33
CA THR A 361 6.40 13.25 9.05
C THR A 361 7.48 13.67 8.06
N SER A 362 8.21 14.74 8.40
CA SER A 362 9.44 15.14 7.70
C SER A 362 9.28 15.46 6.20
N GLY A 363 8.17 16.10 5.82
CA GLY A 363 7.90 16.51 4.43
C GLY A 363 7.57 15.35 3.47
N LEU A 364 7.38 14.14 3.99
CA LEU A 364 6.88 13.01 3.22
C LEU A 364 5.35 12.99 3.25
N ILE A 365 4.76 12.56 2.14
CA ILE A 365 3.31 12.28 2.06
C ILE A 365 2.95 11.30 3.19
N PRO A 366 1.80 11.47 3.89
CA PRO A 366 1.32 10.53 4.89
C PRO A 366 1.50 9.08 4.43
N GLY A 367 2.14 8.25 5.26
CA GLY A 367 2.52 6.87 4.92
C GLY A 367 3.97 6.67 4.42
N GLY A 368 4.80 7.70 4.38
CA GLY A 368 6.24 7.57 4.12
C GLY A 368 6.58 7.35 2.65
N LYS A 369 7.59 6.53 2.37
CA LYS A 369 8.12 6.31 1.01
C LYS A 369 7.13 5.55 0.14
N GLN A 370 6.62 6.21 -0.90
CA GLN A 370 5.60 5.69 -1.82
C GLN A 370 5.65 6.41 -3.18
N TRP A 371 4.87 5.91 -4.15
CA TRP A 371 4.61 6.62 -5.40
C TRP A 371 3.12 6.95 -5.51
N GLY A 372 2.77 8.23 -5.47
CA GLY A 372 1.39 8.66 -5.28
C GLY A 372 0.83 8.33 -3.89
N VAL A 373 -0.45 8.60 -3.68
CA VAL A 373 -1.10 8.40 -2.38
C VAL A 373 -1.65 6.99 -2.27
N ARG A 374 -0.88 6.07 -1.66
CA ARG A 374 -1.18 4.62 -1.65
C ARG A 374 -2.53 4.27 -1.01
N PHE A 375 -2.98 5.05 -0.03
CA PHE A 375 -4.25 4.86 0.66
C PHE A 375 -5.46 5.19 -0.22
N LEU A 376 -5.28 5.99 -1.28
CA LEU A 376 -6.36 6.42 -2.17
C LEU A 376 -6.43 5.63 -3.46
N LEU A 377 -5.68 4.53 -3.59
CA LEU A 377 -5.62 3.75 -4.83
C LEU A 377 -6.98 3.17 -5.23
N ILE A 378 -7.89 2.93 -4.29
CA ILE A 378 -9.27 2.49 -4.60
C ILE A 378 -10.08 3.56 -5.36
N LEU A 379 -9.76 4.84 -5.17
CA LEU A 379 -10.38 5.93 -5.92
C LEU A 379 -9.91 5.98 -7.37
N VAL A 380 -8.73 5.43 -7.69
CA VAL A 380 -8.14 5.48 -9.04
C VAL A 380 -9.10 4.92 -10.10
N PRO A 381 -9.52 3.64 -10.06
CA PRO A 381 -10.43 3.13 -11.08
C PRO A 381 -11.79 3.86 -11.09
N ILE A 382 -12.31 4.25 -9.92
CA ILE A 382 -13.61 4.93 -9.80
C ILE A 382 -13.58 6.32 -10.49
N LEU A 383 -12.54 7.10 -10.23
CA LEU A 383 -12.40 8.45 -10.78
C LEU A 383 -12.02 8.43 -12.27
N ILE A 384 -11.31 7.41 -12.75
CA ILE A 384 -11.03 7.26 -14.19
C ILE A 384 -12.33 7.04 -14.96
N LEU A 385 -13.22 6.14 -14.49
CA LEU A 385 -14.51 5.91 -15.14
C LEU A 385 -15.33 7.20 -15.21
N THR A 386 -15.37 7.94 -14.11
CA THR A 386 -16.13 9.19 -14.02
C THR A 386 -15.55 10.27 -14.94
N THR A 387 -14.22 10.38 -14.97
CA THR A 387 -13.49 11.33 -15.82
C THR A 387 -13.70 11.07 -17.31
N VAL A 388 -13.58 9.81 -17.75
CA VAL A 388 -13.83 9.44 -19.15
C VAL A 388 -15.31 9.61 -19.52
N GLN A 389 -16.23 9.27 -18.61
CA GLN A 389 -17.65 9.50 -18.82
C GLN A 389 -17.97 10.98 -19.01
N SER A 390 -17.39 11.87 -18.19
CA SER A 390 -17.52 13.32 -18.35
C SER A 390 -16.98 13.80 -19.70
N LEU A 391 -15.82 13.32 -20.15
CA LEU A 391 -15.28 13.67 -21.47
C LEU A 391 -16.23 13.23 -22.58
N LYS A 392 -16.70 11.97 -22.52
CA LYS A 392 -17.65 11.43 -23.50
C LYS A 392 -18.91 12.30 -23.60
N PHE A 393 -19.48 12.71 -22.46
CA PHE A 393 -20.65 13.58 -22.45
C PHE A 393 -20.39 14.92 -23.14
N VAL A 394 -19.25 15.56 -22.87
CA VAL A 394 -18.90 16.83 -23.52
C VAL A 394 -18.71 16.65 -25.03
N VAL A 395 -17.96 15.63 -25.43
CA VAL A 395 -17.65 15.33 -26.85
C VAL A 395 -18.90 15.05 -27.67
N ASP A 396 -19.90 14.38 -27.08
CA ASP A 396 -21.13 13.97 -27.77
C ASP A 396 -22.20 15.08 -27.81
N ARG A 397 -22.21 16.00 -26.83
CA ARG A 397 -23.35 16.91 -26.60
C ARG A 397 -23.04 18.41 -26.73
N CYS A 398 -21.78 18.82 -26.59
CA CYS A 398 -21.42 20.24 -26.55
C CYS A 398 -21.17 20.85 -27.94
N GLN A 399 -21.10 22.17 -27.98
CA GLN A 399 -20.68 22.91 -29.17
C GLN A 399 -19.24 22.58 -29.58
N PRO A 400 -18.87 22.75 -30.87
CA PRO A 400 -17.55 22.40 -31.38
C PRO A 400 -16.39 23.01 -30.56
N TRP A 401 -16.45 24.30 -30.22
CA TRP A 401 -15.38 24.95 -29.46
C TRP A 401 -15.17 24.31 -28.09
N MET A 402 -16.24 24.05 -27.31
CA MET A 402 -16.14 23.37 -26.01
C MET A 402 -15.60 21.95 -26.17
N LYS A 403 -16.06 21.22 -27.18
CA LYS A 403 -15.59 19.87 -27.49
C LYS A 403 -14.09 19.85 -27.75
N TYR A 404 -13.59 20.72 -28.64
CA TYR A 404 -12.18 20.76 -28.98
C TYR A 404 -11.33 21.24 -27.79
N THR A 405 -11.78 22.26 -27.06
CA THR A 405 -11.12 22.72 -25.82
C THR A 405 -11.04 21.61 -24.79
N SER A 406 -12.11 20.85 -24.57
CA SER A 406 -12.11 19.71 -23.67
C SER A 406 -11.16 18.61 -24.11
N ILE A 407 -11.11 18.29 -25.40
CA ILE A 407 -10.15 17.30 -25.93
C ILE A 407 -8.73 17.77 -25.68
N VAL A 408 -8.39 19.04 -25.97
CA VAL A 408 -7.05 19.59 -25.75
C VAL A 408 -6.66 19.54 -24.28
N ILE A 409 -7.52 20.05 -23.38
CA ILE A 409 -7.26 20.03 -21.93
C ILE A 409 -7.08 18.59 -21.43
N PHE A 410 -7.98 17.69 -21.83
CA PHE A 410 -7.88 16.28 -21.45
C PHE A 410 -6.59 15.64 -21.95
N SER A 411 -6.20 15.89 -23.20
CA SER A 411 -4.96 15.39 -23.78
C SER A 411 -3.72 15.90 -23.05
N VAL A 412 -3.69 17.18 -22.67
CA VAL A 412 -2.58 17.75 -21.88
C VAL A 412 -2.52 17.06 -20.51
N LEU A 413 -3.64 16.96 -19.79
CA LEU A 413 -3.67 16.30 -18.49
C LEU A 413 -3.28 14.82 -18.59
N LEU A 414 -3.70 14.13 -19.66
CA LEU A 414 -3.34 12.74 -19.93
C LEU A 414 -1.83 12.60 -20.14
N LEU A 415 -1.22 13.47 -20.96
CA LEU A 415 0.22 13.47 -21.20
C LEU A 415 1.00 13.73 -19.91
N LEU A 416 0.57 14.70 -19.08
CA LEU A 416 1.19 14.98 -17.78
C LEU A 416 1.08 13.77 -16.85
N SER A 417 -0.11 13.17 -16.72
CA SER A 417 -0.33 11.96 -15.91
C SER A 417 0.47 10.75 -16.41
N SER A 418 0.60 10.57 -17.73
CA SER A 418 1.41 9.49 -18.32
C SER A 418 2.90 9.70 -18.15
N HIS A 419 3.39 10.93 -18.36
CA HIS A 419 4.79 11.28 -18.10
C HIS A 419 5.14 11.00 -16.64
N LYS A 420 4.29 11.44 -15.71
CA LYS A 420 4.50 11.24 -14.28
C LYS A 420 4.55 9.75 -13.93
N ASN A 421 3.53 8.97 -14.28
CA ASN A 421 3.43 7.60 -13.77
C ASN A 421 4.19 6.56 -14.59
N THR A 422 4.29 6.71 -15.91
CA THR A 422 5.02 5.74 -16.73
C THR A 422 6.50 6.06 -16.80
N LEU A 423 6.89 7.32 -17.02
CA LEU A 423 8.31 7.66 -17.22
C LEU A 423 9.02 7.97 -15.91
N GLU A 424 8.59 8.99 -15.18
CA GLU A 424 9.24 9.35 -13.90
C GLU A 424 9.08 8.22 -12.87
N GLY A 425 7.90 7.61 -12.79
CA GLY A 425 7.61 6.54 -11.85
C GLY A 425 8.44 5.28 -12.06
N SER A 426 8.62 4.85 -13.31
CA SER A 426 9.49 3.71 -13.63
C SER A 426 10.95 4.02 -13.35
N ALA A 427 11.43 5.22 -13.70
CA ALA A 427 12.79 5.65 -13.43
C ALA A 427 13.07 5.71 -11.92
N TYR A 428 12.13 6.25 -11.14
CA TYR A 428 12.22 6.31 -9.69
C TYR A 428 12.24 4.91 -9.06
N LEU A 429 11.37 4.01 -9.51
CA LEU A 429 11.31 2.62 -9.05
C LEU A 429 12.65 1.91 -9.29
N LEU A 430 13.17 1.98 -10.52
CA LEU A 430 14.42 1.32 -10.91
C LEU A 430 15.62 1.87 -10.14
N LYS A 431 15.77 3.20 -10.08
CA LYS A 431 16.86 3.85 -9.33
C LYS A 431 16.87 3.39 -7.87
N ASN A 432 15.69 3.33 -7.26
CA ASN A 432 15.60 2.93 -5.87
C ASN A 432 16.10 1.49 -5.62
N TYR A 433 15.79 0.56 -6.52
CA TYR A 433 16.26 -0.81 -6.41
C TYR A 433 17.77 -0.92 -6.65
N GLN A 434 18.29 -0.19 -7.65
CA GLN A 434 19.73 -0.16 -7.97
C GLN A 434 20.59 0.38 -6.82
N ASP A 435 20.09 1.34 -6.04
CA ASP A 435 20.83 1.93 -4.91
C ASP A 435 21.06 0.95 -3.73
N ILE A 436 20.32 -0.16 -3.68
CA ILE A 436 20.35 -1.13 -2.57
C ILE A 436 21.19 -2.37 -2.94
N ALA A 437 21.15 -2.79 -4.21
CA ALA A 437 21.80 -4.02 -4.68
C ALA A 437 23.30 -4.15 -4.32
N PRO A 438 24.14 -3.09 -4.41
CA PRO A 438 25.55 -3.21 -4.04
C PRO A 438 25.78 -3.54 -2.56
N ALA A 439 24.91 -3.06 -1.66
CA ALA A 439 24.99 -3.35 -0.23
C ALA A 439 24.62 -4.81 0.05
N ILE A 440 23.60 -5.35 -0.64
CA ILE A 440 23.20 -6.75 -0.51
C ILE A 440 24.35 -7.66 -0.92
N LYS A 441 24.91 -7.44 -2.12
CA LYS A 441 26.03 -8.23 -2.65
C LYS A 441 27.24 -8.17 -1.71
N PHE A 442 27.58 -6.97 -1.21
CA PHE A 442 28.67 -6.82 -0.26
C PHE A 442 28.46 -7.62 1.02
N LEU A 443 27.24 -7.65 1.56
CA LEU A 443 26.93 -8.40 2.78
C LEU A 443 27.01 -9.91 2.55
N GLU A 444 26.56 -10.40 1.40
CA GLU A 444 26.65 -11.82 1.04
C GLU A 444 28.10 -12.30 0.86
N GLU A 445 29.00 -11.45 0.36
CA GLU A 445 30.42 -11.78 0.17
C GLU A 445 31.25 -11.74 1.46
N LYS A 446 30.75 -11.06 2.51
CA LYS A 446 31.50 -10.81 3.74
C LYS A 446 31.28 -11.91 4.79
N PRO A 447 32.36 -12.47 5.38
CA PRO A 447 32.26 -13.57 6.34
C PRO A 447 31.70 -13.16 7.71
N GLU A 448 31.71 -11.86 8.05
CA GLU A 448 31.21 -11.37 9.33
C GLU A 448 29.72 -11.73 9.52
N GLN A 449 29.42 -12.47 10.58
CA GLN A 449 28.05 -12.90 10.89
C GLN A 449 27.24 -11.84 11.63
N ILE A 450 27.92 -10.94 12.36
CA ILE A 450 27.28 -9.91 13.18
C ILE A 450 27.20 -8.60 12.41
N ILE A 451 25.97 -8.10 12.27
CA ILE A 451 25.67 -6.83 11.63
C ILE A 451 25.06 -5.87 12.66
N ALA A 452 25.76 -4.78 12.92
CA ALA A 452 25.23 -3.66 13.68
C ALA A 452 24.71 -2.58 12.71
N ILE A 453 23.53 -2.05 12.98
CA ILE A 453 22.90 -1.01 12.16
C ILE A 453 22.65 0.25 12.98
N SER A 454 22.87 1.40 12.34
CA SER A 454 22.68 2.70 12.98
C SER A 454 21.21 3.14 13.05
N HIS A 455 20.31 2.45 12.35
CA HIS A 455 18.88 2.74 12.31
C HIS A 455 18.13 1.52 11.76
N GLN A 456 16.93 1.27 12.28
CA GLN A 456 16.07 0.15 11.84
C GLN A 456 15.78 0.11 10.33
N PHE A 457 15.84 1.24 9.63
CA PHE A 457 15.55 1.33 8.19
C PHE A 457 16.62 0.66 7.32
N VAL A 458 17.82 0.46 7.88
CA VAL A 458 18.87 -0.33 7.25
C VAL A 458 18.49 -1.81 7.28
N GLY A 459 18.15 -2.34 8.47
CA GLY A 459 17.71 -3.72 8.65
C GLY A 459 16.49 -4.03 7.78
N GLN A 460 15.47 -3.16 7.81
CA GLN A 460 14.25 -3.37 7.04
C GLN A 460 14.49 -3.45 5.53
N ALA A 461 15.53 -2.78 5.01
CA ALA A 461 15.85 -2.79 3.59
C ALA A 461 16.82 -3.93 3.18
N LEU A 462 17.63 -4.43 4.11
CA LEU A 462 18.75 -5.33 3.82
C LEU A 462 18.61 -6.72 4.43
N GLU A 463 18.07 -6.88 5.63
CA GLU A 463 18.05 -8.18 6.33
C GLU A 463 17.30 -9.25 5.54
N ALA A 464 16.09 -8.91 5.08
CA ALA A 464 15.30 -9.82 4.24
C ALA A 464 15.97 -10.15 2.91
N SER A 465 16.96 -9.37 2.49
CA SER A 465 17.60 -9.43 1.18
C SER A 465 18.84 -10.31 1.18
N VAL A 466 19.51 -10.44 2.32
CA VAL A 466 20.72 -11.26 2.48
C VAL A 466 20.33 -12.73 2.64
N ARG A 467 20.89 -13.61 1.79
CA ARG A 467 20.59 -15.06 1.83
C ARG A 467 21.38 -15.82 2.89
N VAL A 468 22.55 -15.32 3.24
CA VAL A 468 23.40 -15.89 4.29
C VAL A 468 22.84 -15.51 5.64
N GLU A 469 22.78 -16.47 6.56
CA GLU A 469 22.33 -16.22 7.92
C GLU A 469 23.28 -15.24 8.61
N LYS A 470 22.72 -14.11 9.05
CA LYS A 470 23.42 -13.06 9.79
C LYS A 470 22.56 -12.58 10.94
N VAL A 471 23.21 -12.13 12.01
CA VAL A 471 22.53 -11.62 13.20
C VAL A 471 22.57 -10.10 13.20
N TRP A 472 21.40 -9.48 13.35
CA TRP A 472 21.22 -8.03 13.22
C TRP A 472 20.95 -7.38 14.57
N PHE A 473 21.67 -6.29 14.86
CA PHE A 473 21.52 -5.50 16.08
C PHE A 473 21.38 -4.02 15.77
N LYS A 474 20.44 -3.34 16.43
CA LYS A 474 20.31 -1.89 16.37
C LYS A 474 21.24 -1.23 17.39
N VAL A 475 22.24 -0.52 16.89
CA VAL A 475 23.28 0.13 17.71
C VAL A 475 23.35 1.62 17.36
N GLU A 476 22.59 2.42 18.11
CA GLU A 476 22.40 3.86 17.85
C GLU A 476 23.29 4.75 18.72
N ASN A 477 23.88 4.20 19.78
CA ASN A 477 24.67 4.95 20.76
C ASN A 477 25.77 4.06 21.38
N THR A 478 26.68 4.72 22.12
CA THR A 478 27.84 4.06 22.75
C THR A 478 27.42 3.01 23.78
N GLU A 479 26.28 3.18 24.45
CA GLU A 479 25.76 2.20 25.42
C GLU A 479 25.35 0.88 24.73
N ASN A 480 24.61 0.96 23.62
CA ASN A 480 24.25 -0.22 22.82
C ASN A 480 25.51 -0.88 22.23
N LEU A 481 26.49 -0.07 21.80
CA LEU A 481 27.76 -0.59 21.33
C LEU A 481 28.50 -1.32 22.46
N ALA A 482 28.46 -0.79 23.67
CA ALA A 482 29.08 -1.39 24.85
C ALA A 482 28.45 -2.74 25.23
N LYS A 483 27.12 -2.84 25.18
CA LYS A 483 26.38 -4.10 25.39
C LYS A 483 26.75 -5.14 24.33
N LEU A 484 26.74 -4.75 23.05
CA LEU A 484 27.11 -5.64 21.94
C LEU A 484 28.56 -6.12 22.08
N GLY A 485 29.50 -5.21 22.31
CA GLY A 485 30.93 -5.55 22.39
C GLY A 485 31.26 -6.47 23.55
N GLN A 486 30.62 -6.26 24.72
CA GLN A 486 30.82 -7.13 25.89
C GLN A 486 30.32 -8.55 25.62
N SER A 487 29.15 -8.71 24.99
CA SER A 487 28.61 -10.03 24.63
C SER A 487 29.45 -10.70 23.54
N MET A 488 29.91 -9.94 22.53
CA MET A 488 30.78 -10.49 21.49
C MET A 488 32.10 -11.02 22.06
N LEU A 489 32.74 -10.30 22.99
CA LEU A 489 33.95 -10.78 23.67
C LEU A 489 33.71 -12.09 24.45
N LYS A 490 32.54 -12.23 25.11
CA LYS A 490 32.18 -13.47 25.81
C LYS A 490 32.02 -14.67 24.86
N GLU A 491 31.57 -14.41 23.64
CA GLU A 491 31.35 -15.41 22.59
C GLU A 491 32.60 -15.61 21.69
N ASN A 492 33.75 -15.04 22.05
CA ASN A 492 35.00 -15.06 21.26
C ASN A 492 34.83 -14.47 19.84
N LEU A 493 33.93 -13.51 19.68
CA LEU A 493 33.74 -12.74 18.45
C LEU A 493 34.42 -11.38 18.60
N ASN A 494 35.23 -10.99 17.61
CA ASN A 494 35.98 -9.74 17.64
C ASN A 494 35.71 -8.81 16.45
N GLN A 495 34.90 -9.23 15.48
CA GLN A 495 34.61 -8.46 14.28
C GLN A 495 33.11 -8.43 13.96
N PHE A 496 32.63 -7.27 13.53
CA PHE A 496 31.28 -7.06 13.04
C PHE A 496 31.29 -6.01 11.93
N LEU A 497 30.23 -5.98 11.12
CA LEU A 497 30.00 -4.87 10.18
C LEU A 497 29.05 -3.87 10.81
N TYR A 498 29.35 -2.59 10.65
CA TYR A 498 28.49 -1.49 11.06
C TYR A 498 27.98 -0.73 9.84
N ILE A 499 26.66 -0.63 9.70
CA ILE A 499 26.02 -0.04 8.52
C ILE A 499 25.20 1.18 8.93
N CYS A 500 25.52 2.33 8.35
CA CYS A 500 24.86 3.58 8.63
C CYS A 500 23.62 3.80 7.76
N TYR A 501 22.62 4.48 8.32
CA TYR A 501 21.46 4.95 7.57
C TYR A 501 21.85 6.10 6.63
N PRO A 502 21.56 6.01 5.32
CA PRO A 502 22.06 6.97 4.33
C PRO A 502 21.44 8.37 4.40
N PHE A 503 20.33 8.55 5.12
CA PHE A 503 19.60 9.82 5.19
C PHE A 503 19.70 10.51 6.56
N ALA A 504 20.57 10.02 7.44
CA ALA A 504 20.90 10.68 8.70
C ALA A 504 22.42 10.62 8.93
N PRO A 505 23.01 11.58 9.67
CA PRO A 505 24.39 11.46 10.12
C PRO A 505 24.61 10.14 10.85
N CYS A 506 25.74 9.49 10.61
CA CYS A 506 26.03 8.25 11.30
C CYS A 506 26.33 8.55 12.77
N PRO A 507 25.62 7.93 13.74
CA PRO A 507 25.83 8.21 15.15
C PRO A 507 27.19 7.71 15.63
N LEU A 508 27.68 6.61 15.06
CA LEU A 508 28.96 5.98 15.35
C LEU A 508 29.52 5.34 14.06
N PRO A 509 30.80 5.49 13.70
CA PRO A 509 31.73 6.48 14.22
C PRO A 509 31.38 7.91 13.74
N LYS A 510 31.79 8.93 14.50
CA LYS A 510 31.65 10.35 14.13
C LYS A 510 32.65 10.77 13.05
N GLU A 511 33.79 10.10 13.00
CA GLU A 511 34.86 10.30 12.02
C GLU A 511 35.05 9.04 11.16
N GLY A 512 35.74 9.16 10.01
CA GLY A 512 35.88 8.04 9.08
C GLY A 512 36.54 6.80 9.69
N ASN A 513 37.63 6.98 10.42
CA ASN A 513 38.21 5.92 11.26
C ASN A 513 38.23 6.43 12.70
N GLU A 514 37.64 5.69 13.63
CA GLU A 514 37.53 6.11 15.02
C GLU A 514 37.81 4.93 15.95
N LYS A 515 38.60 5.17 16.98
CA LYS A 515 38.82 4.23 18.09
C LYS A 515 38.04 4.72 19.30
N LEU A 516 37.02 3.97 19.69
CA LEU A 516 36.21 4.26 20.87
C LEU A 516 36.67 3.39 22.04
N SER A 517 37.12 4.03 23.12
CA SER A 517 37.33 3.35 24.40
C SER A 517 36.00 3.16 25.10
N ILE A 518 35.68 1.92 25.44
CA ILE A 518 34.46 1.51 26.14
C ILE A 518 34.86 1.06 27.54
N ASP A 519 34.26 1.69 28.53
CA ASP A 519 34.27 1.21 29.92
C ASP A 519 32.83 0.88 30.31
N TYR A 520 32.54 -0.40 30.46
CA TYR A 520 31.20 -0.89 30.76
C TYR A 520 31.25 -2.12 31.66
N GLN A 521 30.58 -2.05 32.80
CA GLN A 521 30.54 -3.11 33.83
C GLN A 521 31.95 -3.66 34.17
N GLU A 522 32.87 -2.76 34.51
CA GLU A 522 34.23 -3.08 35.00
C GLU A 522 35.13 -3.82 33.99
N LYS A 523 34.76 -3.82 32.70
CA LYS A 523 35.63 -4.27 31.60
C LYS A 523 35.89 -3.12 30.64
N ALA A 524 37.15 -2.72 30.57
CA ALA A 524 37.63 -1.76 29.59
C ALA A 524 38.08 -2.49 28.31
N TYR A 525 37.55 -2.08 27.16
CA TYR A 525 37.99 -2.55 25.85
C TYR A 525 37.86 -1.40 24.83
N SER A 526 38.36 -1.60 23.61
CA SER A 526 38.21 -0.60 22.55
C SER A 526 37.61 -1.17 21.29
N VAL A 527 36.74 -0.38 20.67
CA VAL A 527 36.12 -0.68 19.37
C VAL A 527 36.75 0.23 18.31
N ASN A 528 37.43 -0.38 17.36
CA ASN A 528 38.04 0.31 16.23
C ASN A 528 37.09 0.22 15.03
N PHE A 529 36.57 1.36 14.58
CA PHE A 529 35.84 1.47 13.33
C PHE A 529 36.80 1.82 12.20
N LYS A 530 36.79 0.99 11.16
CA LYS A 530 37.50 1.25 9.90
C LYS A 530 36.47 1.45 8.79
N PHE A 531 36.42 2.64 8.20
CA PHE A 531 35.58 2.87 7.03
C PHE A 531 36.04 1.97 5.90
N LEU A 532 35.12 1.17 5.37
CA LEU A 532 35.42 0.28 4.24
C LEU A 532 35.13 1.02 2.95
N ASP A 533 33.88 1.41 2.75
CA ASP A 533 33.40 2.11 1.56
C ASP A 533 31.91 2.47 1.72
N LYS A 534 31.37 3.22 0.76
CA LYS A 534 29.94 3.39 0.55
C LYS A 534 29.43 2.32 -0.43
N LYS A 535 28.66 1.34 0.06
CA LYS A 535 28.07 0.28 -0.76
C LYS A 535 26.66 0.70 -1.22
N GLY A 536 26.58 1.14 -2.46
CA GLY A 536 25.38 1.78 -3.00
C GLY A 536 25.15 3.11 -2.29
N LYS A 537 24.05 3.22 -1.55
CA LYS A 537 23.82 4.39 -0.69
C LYS A 537 24.37 4.26 0.74
N TYR A 538 24.69 3.06 1.22
CA TYR A 538 24.98 2.81 2.64
C TYR A 538 26.48 2.98 2.96
N PRO A 539 26.86 3.86 3.89
CA PRO A 539 28.20 3.86 4.48
C PRO A 539 28.40 2.59 5.32
N VAL A 540 29.53 1.90 5.10
CA VAL A 540 29.85 0.65 5.80
C VAL A 540 31.22 0.73 6.46
N TYR A 541 31.27 0.28 7.71
CA TYR A 541 32.46 0.21 8.54
C TYR A 541 32.70 -1.21 9.01
N GLN A 542 33.96 -1.58 9.19
CA GLN A 542 34.34 -2.77 9.95
C GLN A 542 34.59 -2.35 11.39
N GLY A 543 33.85 -2.93 12.33
CA GLY A 543 34.09 -2.79 13.75
C GLY A 543 34.98 -3.93 14.22
N SER A 544 36.09 -3.62 14.88
CA SER A 544 36.98 -4.61 15.50
C SER A 544 37.11 -4.32 16.99
N ILE A 545 36.82 -5.32 17.82
CA ILE A 545 36.90 -5.23 19.28
C ILE A 545 38.29 -5.72 19.71
N SER A 546 38.97 -4.92 20.53
CA SER A 546 40.26 -5.25 21.12
C SER A 546 40.20 -5.07 22.63
N ASP A 547 40.45 -6.15 23.36
CA ASP A 547 40.63 -6.14 24.81
C ASP A 547 42.10 -5.78 25.10
N PRO A 548 42.40 -4.72 25.86
CA PRO A 548 43.79 -4.37 26.19
C PRO A 548 44.53 -5.45 27.01
N ASN A 549 43.83 -6.44 27.55
CA ASN A 549 44.40 -7.53 28.35
C ASN A 549 44.66 -8.83 27.56
N ILE A 550 44.39 -8.84 26.25
CA ILE A 550 44.60 -9.97 25.32
C ILE A 550 45.35 -9.44 24.09
#